data_AF-A0A0G1CL41-F1
#
_entry.id   AF-A0A0G1CL41-F1
#
_cell.length_a   1.000
_cell.length_b   1.000
_cell.length_c   1.000
_cell.angle_alpha   90.00
_cell.angle_beta   90.00
_cell.angle_gamma   90.00
#
_symmetry.space_group_name_H-M   'P 1'
#
loop_
_entity.id
_entity.type
_entity.pdbx_description
1 polymer ?
#
loop_
_entity_poly.entity_id
_entity_poly.type
_entity_poly.pdbx_seq_one_letter_code
_entity_poly.pdbx_strand_id
1 'polypeptide(L)'
;MNSKPQRVSDILTRFNPLEDKYISREFQAYGIYLAENLGDYKHRSLYIRLAKTVPRAILEKALNFVKDSNARSKARLFMWKVAKLRRGEE
;
A
#
# COMPACT_ATOMS: atom_id res chain seq x y z
N MET A 1 -11.91 19.96 33.72
CA MET A 1 -11.18 19.30 32.62
C MET A 1 -9.80 18.88 33.14
N ASN A 2 -9.61 17.61 33.51
CA ASN A 2 -8.32 17.12 34.00
C ASN A 2 -7.58 16.39 32.87
N SER A 3 -6.75 17.10 32.11
CA SER A 3 -5.73 16.45 31.27
C SER A 3 -4.43 16.39 32.06
N LYS A 4 -4.23 15.29 32.81
CA LYS A 4 -2.92 15.00 33.42
C LYS A 4 -1.96 14.50 32.33
N PRO A 5 -0.70 14.95 32.30
CA PRO A 5 0.30 14.43 31.38
C PRO A 5 0.56 12.94 31.67
N GLN A 6 0.73 12.15 30.61
CA GLN A 6 1.00 10.71 30.71
C GLN A 6 2.43 10.48 31.23
N ARG A 7 2.62 9.44 32.05
CA ARG A 7 3.96 9.06 32.53
C ARG A 7 4.69 8.28 31.44
N VAL A 8 6.01 8.46 31.37
CA VAL A 8 6.87 7.75 30.41
C VAL A 8 6.76 6.23 30.59
N SER A 9 6.60 5.74 31.83
CA SER A 9 6.34 4.33 32.13
C SER A 9 5.13 3.78 31.37
N ASP A 10 4.03 4.55 31.36
CA ASP A 10 2.75 4.13 30.78
C ASP A 10 2.83 4.09 29.24
N ILE A 11 3.68 4.95 28.66
CA ILE A 11 3.98 4.97 27.23
C ILE A 11 4.81 3.74 26.85
N LEU A 12 5.84 3.42 27.63
CA LEU A 12 6.74 2.30 27.36
C LEU A 12 6.05 0.94 27.50
N THR A 13 5.07 0.80 28.40
CA THR A 13 4.27 -0.44 28.51
C THR A 13 3.46 -0.76 27.25
N ARG A 14 3.10 0.27 26.46
CA ARG A 14 2.30 0.12 25.23
C ARG A 14 3.13 0.21 23.95
N PHE A 15 4.42 0.48 24.06
CA PHE A 15 5.29 0.68 22.91
C PHE A 15 5.76 -0.68 22.36
N ASN A 16 5.35 -1.00 21.14
CA ASN A 16 5.84 -2.16 20.40
C ASN A 16 6.86 -1.70 19.34
N PRO A 17 8.17 -1.90 19.54
CA PRO A 17 9.22 -1.42 18.62
C PRO A 17 9.23 -2.15 17.27
N LEU A 18 8.49 -3.25 17.14
CA LEU A 18 8.35 -4.01 15.89
C LEU A 18 7.17 -3.52 15.05
N GLU A 19 6.28 -2.69 15.62
CA GLU A 19 5.16 -2.11 14.90
C GLU A 19 5.47 -0.65 14.53
N ASP A 20 5.55 -0.39 13.22
CA ASP A 20 5.65 0.97 12.72
C ASP A 20 4.30 1.69 12.90
N LYS A 21 4.31 2.82 13.61
CA LYS A 21 3.13 3.67 13.87
C LYS A 21 2.37 4.05 12.60
N TYR A 22 3.04 4.06 11.43
CA TYR A 22 2.43 4.43 10.15
C TYR A 22 2.02 3.25 9.26
N ILE A 23 2.48 2.04 9.56
CA ILE A 23 2.15 0.81 8.84
C ILE A 23 1.60 -0.21 9.86
N SER A 24 0.40 0.07 10.33
CA SER A 24 -0.31 -0.80 11.29
C SER A 24 -0.99 -2.00 10.61
N ARG A 25 -1.07 -2.00 9.27
CA ARG A 25 -1.86 -2.97 8.50
C ARG A 25 -1.14 -3.41 7.22
N GLU A 26 -1.24 -4.70 6.87
CA GLU A 26 -0.61 -5.30 5.68
C GLU A 26 -0.90 -4.52 4.40
N PHE A 27 -2.15 -4.06 4.21
CA PHE A 27 -2.50 -3.30 3.00
C PHE A 27 -1.75 -1.96 2.88
N GLN A 28 -1.31 -1.36 3.99
CA GLN A 28 -0.50 -0.13 3.94
C GLN A 28 0.90 -0.47 3.43
N ALA A 29 1.53 -1.51 3.99
CA ALA A 29 2.82 -2.01 3.54
C ALA A 29 2.78 -2.39 2.06
N TYR A 30 1.74 -3.11 1.65
CA TYR A 30 1.56 -3.50 0.26
C TYR A 30 1.30 -2.32 -0.67
N GLY A 31 0.54 -1.32 -0.22
CA GLY A 31 0.37 -0.08 -0.97
C GLY A 31 1.67 0.69 -1.19
N ILE A 32 2.55 0.74 -0.18
CA ILE A 32 3.90 1.32 -0.31
C ILE A 32 4.72 0.49 -1.31
N TYR A 33 4.75 -0.83 -1.14
CA TYR A 33 5.45 -1.75 -2.05
C TYR A 33 5.03 -1.55 -3.51
N LEU A 34 3.72 -1.42 -3.79
CA LEU A 34 3.21 -1.13 -5.13
C LEU A 34 3.74 0.20 -5.67
N ALA A 35 3.70 1.26 -4.85
CA ALA A 35 4.15 2.59 -5.25
C ALA A 35 5.65 2.61 -5.58
N GLU A 36 6.46 1.90 -4.81
CA GLU A 36 7.90 1.75 -5.03
C GLU A 36 8.20 0.96 -6.31
N ASN A 37 7.57 -0.22 -6.49
CA ASN A 37 7.78 -1.07 -7.67
C ASN A 37 7.35 -0.38 -8.97
N LEU A 38 6.34 0.49 -8.90
CA LEU A 38 5.85 1.24 -10.06
C LEU A 38 6.57 2.58 -10.27
N GLY A 39 7.51 2.94 -9.39
CA GLY A 39 8.25 4.20 -9.45
C GLY A 39 7.36 5.44 -9.27
N ASP A 40 6.25 5.30 -8.53
CA ASP A 40 5.21 6.33 -8.39
C ASP A 40 4.88 6.63 -6.92
N TYR A 41 5.93 6.72 -6.10
CA TYR A 41 5.84 6.93 -4.66
C TYR A 41 5.06 8.21 -4.28
N LYS A 42 5.10 9.25 -5.13
CA LYS A 42 4.31 10.48 -4.94
C LYS A 42 2.81 10.23 -4.80
N HIS A 43 2.28 9.14 -5.35
CA HIS A 43 0.89 8.74 -5.26
C HIS A 43 0.67 7.55 -4.30
N ARG A 44 1.56 7.28 -3.34
CA ARG A 44 1.43 6.15 -2.39
C ARG A 44 0.05 5.99 -1.76
N SER A 45 -0.63 7.09 -1.42
CA SER A 45 -1.97 7.06 -0.84
C SER A 45 -3.02 6.40 -1.76
N LEU A 46 -2.87 6.55 -3.09
CA LEU A 46 -3.70 5.85 -4.07
C LEU A 46 -3.48 4.34 -3.99
N TYR A 47 -2.23 3.90 -3.96
CA TYR A 47 -1.87 2.48 -3.90
C TYR A 47 -2.27 1.82 -2.58
N ILE A 48 -2.13 2.53 -1.46
CA ILE A 48 -2.66 2.07 -0.15
C ILE A 48 -4.17 1.88 -0.21
N ARG A 49 -4.91 2.82 -0.83
CA ARG A 49 -6.36 2.69 -1.00
C ARG A 49 -6.71 1.51 -1.92
N LEU A 50 -5.94 1.28 -2.99
CA LEU A 50 -6.13 0.11 -3.85
C LEU A 50 -5.90 -1.19 -3.07
N ALA A 51 -4.78 -1.30 -2.35
CA ALA A 51 -4.48 -2.46 -1.51
C ALA A 51 -5.56 -2.73 -0.46
N LYS A 52 -6.22 -1.68 0.06
CA LYS A 52 -7.32 -1.81 1.02
C LYS A 52 -8.63 -2.31 0.39
N THR A 53 -8.89 -1.99 -0.87
CA THR A 53 -10.23 -2.14 -1.49
C THR A 53 -10.30 -3.13 -2.65
N VAL A 54 -9.16 -3.50 -3.21
CA VAL A 54 -9.05 -4.42 -4.35
C VAL A 54 -8.41 -5.73 -3.87
N PRO A 55 -8.95 -6.90 -4.25
CA PRO A 55 -8.35 -8.19 -3.91
C PRO A 55 -6.86 -8.27 -4.28
N ARG A 56 -6.05 -8.79 -3.35
CA ARG A 56 -4.58 -8.92 -3.49
C ARG A 56 -4.18 -9.61 -4.79
N ALA A 57 -4.87 -10.69 -5.15
CA ALA A 57 -4.63 -11.45 -6.38
C ALA A 57 -4.72 -10.60 -7.66
N ILE A 58 -5.66 -9.65 -7.73
CA ILE A 58 -5.80 -8.76 -8.88
C ILE A 58 -4.60 -7.81 -8.98
N LEU A 59 -4.21 -7.23 -7.84
CA LEU A 59 -3.09 -6.30 -7.77
C LEU A 59 -1.76 -7.01 -8.08
N GLU A 60 -1.56 -8.24 -7.60
CA GLU A 60 -0.38 -9.04 -7.93
C GLU A 60 -0.30 -9.42 -9.40
N LYS A 61 -1.41 -9.90 -9.98
CA LYS A 61 -1.47 -10.24 -11.41
C LYS A 61 -1.18 -9.01 -12.27
N ALA A 62 -1.72 -7.84 -11.90
CA ALA A 62 -1.41 -6.58 -12.58
C ALA A 62 0.05 -6.15 -12.39
N LEU A 63 0.62 -6.28 -11.19
CA LEU A 63 2.01 -5.91 -10.95
C LEU A 63 2.97 -6.80 -11.73
N ASN A 64 2.75 -8.13 -11.71
CA ASN A 64 3.57 -9.10 -12.45
C ASN A 64 3.52 -8.83 -13.96
N PHE A 65 2.35 -8.50 -14.50
CA PHE A 65 2.21 -8.09 -15.90
C PHE A 65 3.06 -6.85 -16.26
N VAL A 66 3.22 -5.91 -15.31
CA VAL A 66 3.94 -4.65 -15.56
C VAL A 66 5.43 -4.73 -15.27
N LYS A 67 5.88 -5.62 -14.37
CA LYS A 67 7.28 -5.73 -13.94
C LYS A 67 8.25 -5.78 -15.11
N ASP A 68 7.97 -6.64 -16.09
CA ASP A 68 8.82 -6.88 -17.26
C ASP A 68 8.50 -5.96 -18.46
N SER A 69 7.56 -5.02 -18.29
CA SER A 69 7.18 -4.12 -19.38
C SER A 69 8.18 -2.97 -19.58
N ASN A 70 8.43 -2.59 -20.83
CA ASN A 70 9.15 -1.37 -21.21
C ASN A 70 8.22 -0.15 -21.34
N ALA A 71 7.09 -0.17 -20.65
CA ALA A 71 6.07 0.87 -20.77
C ALA A 71 6.61 2.23 -20.30
N ARG A 72 6.32 3.29 -21.06
CA ARG A 72 6.66 4.68 -20.72
C ARG A 72 6.19 5.07 -19.31
N SER A 73 5.12 4.46 -18.81
CA SER A 73 4.64 4.65 -17.45
C SER A 73 4.06 3.34 -16.92
N LYS A 74 4.86 2.64 -16.11
CA LYS A 74 4.46 1.41 -15.42
C LYS A 74 3.22 1.63 -14.56
N ALA A 75 3.12 2.75 -13.84
CA ALA A 75 1.94 3.13 -13.07
C ALA A 75 0.65 3.17 -13.90
N ARG A 76 0.66 3.81 -15.08
CA ARG A 76 -0.52 3.86 -15.96
C ARG A 76 -0.90 2.49 -16.51
N LEU A 77 0.09 1.71 -16.93
CA LEU A 77 -0.13 0.34 -17.42
C LEU A 77 -0.72 -0.55 -16.32
N PHE A 78 -0.23 -0.39 -15.09
CA PHE A 78 -0.76 -1.07 -13.90
C PHE A 78 -2.23 -0.72 -13.67
N MET A 79 -2.58 0.56 -13.65
CA MET A 79 -3.98 0.99 -13.44
C MET A 79 -4.90 0.44 -14.53
N TRP A 80 -4.45 0.48 -15.79
CA TRP A 80 -5.19 -0.10 -16.90
C TRP A 80 -5.39 -1.62 -16.73
N LYS A 81 -4.35 -2.35 -16.34
CA LYS A 81 -4.44 -3.81 -16.13
C LYS A 81 -5.33 -4.17 -14.96
N VAL A 82 -5.26 -3.43 -13.84
CA VAL A 82 -6.19 -3.59 -12.71
C VAL A 82 -7.64 -3.39 -13.16
N ALA A 83 -7.92 -2.38 -13.99
CA ALA A 83 -9.27 -2.15 -14.52
C ALA A 83 -9.77 -3.30 -15.41
N LYS A 84 -8.91 -3.86 -16.27
CA LYS A 84 -9.21 -5.04 -17.10
C LYS A 84 -9.53 -6.27 -16.25
N LEU A 85 -8.66 -6.61 -15.30
CA LEU A 85 -8.84 -7.77 -14.43
C LEU A 85 -10.11 -7.68 -13.58
N ARG A 86 -10.48 -6.48 -13.12
CA ARG A 86 -11.75 -6.26 -12.39
C ARG A 86 -13.00 -6.48 -13.24
N ARG A 87 -12.89 -6.40 -14.57
CA ARG A 87 -13.96 -6.72 -15.53
C ARG A 87 -13.97 -8.19 -15.93
N GLY A 88 -13.05 -9.01 -15.42
CA GLY A 88 -12.87 -10.40 -15.82
C GLY A 88 -12.13 -10.56 -17.17
N GLU A 89 -11.49 -9.50 -17.65
CA GLU A 89 -10.71 -9.54 -18.89
C GLU A 89 -9.24 -9.83 -18.55
N GLU A 90 -8.65 -10.82 -19.23
CA GLU A 90 -7.34 -11.37 -18.85
C GLU A 90 -6.11 -10.54 -19.17
#